data_AF-A0A836UN22-F1
#
_entry.id   AF-A0A836UN22-F1
#
_cell.length_a   1.000
_cell.length_b   1.000
_cell.length_c   1.000
_cell.angle_alpha   90.00
_cell.angle_beta   90.00
_cell.angle_gamma   90.00
#
_symmetry.space_group_name_H-M   'P 1'
#
loop_
_entity.id
_entity.type
_entity.pdbx_description
1 polymer ?
#
loop_
_entity_poly.entity_id
_entity_poly.type
_entity_poly.pdbx_seq_one_letter_code
_entity_poly.pdbx_strand_id
1 'polypeptide(L)'
;MALSKPYRPWHFRLINAMGELLSTVGIRPSIQAEYILQKAINQSGFDDLGGNPDYEGLEVLIASIERQSKLNTIGRLTSQKMFTGFMSNRLELQNWFANHPEELQQKIEKPLFIIGLPRTGTTILHNLMWQDPGNRAPP
;
A
#
# COMPACT_ATOMS: atom_id res chain seq x y z
N MET A 1 -2.26 -29.49 5.14
CA MET A 1 -3.29 -29.14 6.13
C MET A 1 -4.16 -28.04 5.52
N ALA A 2 -5.35 -28.37 5.01
CA ALA A 2 -6.22 -27.35 4.42
C ALA A 2 -6.71 -26.43 5.55
N LEU A 3 -6.27 -25.17 5.54
CA LEU A 3 -6.78 -24.16 6.46
C LEU A 3 -8.31 -24.14 6.32
N SER A 4 -9.02 -24.39 7.42
CA SER A 4 -10.48 -24.29 7.48
C SER A 4 -10.92 -22.96 6.88
N LYS A 5 -12.03 -22.94 6.13
CA LYS A 5 -12.54 -21.71 5.50
C LYS A 5 -12.54 -20.57 6.53
N PRO A 6 -11.79 -19.48 6.31
CA PRO A 6 -11.69 -18.41 7.29
C PRO A 6 -13.07 -17.83 7.58
N TYR A 7 -13.38 -17.58 8.85
CA TYR A 7 -14.63 -16.97 9.26
C TYR A 7 -14.82 -15.63 8.52
N ARG A 8 -15.98 -15.47 7.86
CA ARG A 8 -16.35 -14.24 7.17
C ARG A 8 -17.67 -13.75 7.73
N PRO A 9 -17.72 -12.58 8.37
CA PRO A 9 -18.96 -11.92 8.75
C PRO A 9 -19.96 -11.89 7.60
N TRP A 10 -21.25 -12.01 7.93
CA TRP A 10 -22.31 -12.18 6.93
C TRP A 10 -22.39 -11.00 5.94
N HIS A 11 -22.11 -9.77 6.37
CA HIS A 11 -22.12 -8.59 5.52
C HIS A 11 -20.99 -8.62 4.47
N PHE A 12 -19.81 -9.15 4.80
CA PHE A 12 -18.75 -9.37 3.79
C PHE A 12 -19.15 -10.43 2.76
N ARG A 13 -19.92 -11.45 3.17
CA ARG A 13 -20.45 -12.44 2.22
C ARG A 13 -21.48 -11.81 1.29
N LEU A 14 -22.36 -10.97 1.83
CA LEU A 14 -23.36 -10.23 1.05
C LEU A 14 -22.71 -9.33 0.00
N ILE A 15 -21.72 -8.52 0.41
CA ILE A 15 -21.00 -7.62 -0.51
C ILE A 15 -20.30 -8.41 -1.62
N ASN A 16 -19.68 -9.54 -1.30
CA ASN A 16 -19.04 -10.38 -2.32
C ASN A 16 -20.06 -11.02 -3.26
N ALA A 17 -21.21 -11.49 -2.76
CA ALA A 17 -22.25 -12.09 -3.61
C ALA A 17 -22.88 -11.05 -4.56
N MET A 18 -23.21 -9.87 -4.04
CA MET A 18 -23.67 -8.74 -4.87
C MET A 18 -22.61 -8.32 -5.88
N GLY A 19 -21.36 -8.25 -5.43
CA GLY A 19 -20.24 -7.90 -6.28
C GLY A 19 -20.00 -8.91 -7.40
N GLU A 20 -20.15 -10.21 -7.14
CA GLU A 20 -20.04 -11.27 -8.14
C GLU A 20 -21.16 -11.16 -9.20
N LEU A 21 -22.39 -10.85 -8.78
CA LEU A 21 -23.52 -10.61 -9.69
C LEU A 21 -23.33 -9.35 -10.54
N LEU A 22 -22.82 -8.27 -9.97
CA LEU A 22 -22.46 -7.08 -10.75
C LEU A 22 -21.29 -7.36 -11.71
N SER A 23 -20.39 -8.24 -11.31
CA SER A 23 -19.20 -8.62 -12.08
C SER A 23 -19.51 -9.36 -13.37
N THR A 24 -20.67 -10.04 -13.48
CA THR A 24 -21.12 -10.72 -14.72
C THR A 24 -21.60 -9.74 -15.77
N VAL A 25 -21.99 -8.53 -15.36
CA VAL A 25 -22.36 -7.41 -16.24
C VAL A 25 -21.17 -6.46 -16.46
N GLY A 26 -19.96 -6.89 -16.07
CA GLY A 26 -18.71 -6.12 -16.26
C GLY A 26 -18.43 -5.06 -15.19
N ILE A 27 -19.30 -4.90 -14.19
CA ILE A 27 -19.13 -3.89 -13.15
C ILE A 27 -18.26 -4.45 -12.03
N ARG A 28 -17.04 -3.94 -11.90
CA ARG A 28 -16.09 -4.32 -10.82
C ARG A 28 -15.30 -3.09 -10.36
N PRO A 29 -14.90 -3.03 -9.07
CA PRO A 29 -13.97 -2.00 -8.62
C PRO A 29 -12.68 -2.07 -9.43
N SER A 30 -12.33 -0.98 -10.12
CA SER A 30 -11.09 -0.89 -10.88
C SER A 30 -9.89 -0.83 -9.94
N ILE A 31 -8.86 -1.61 -10.22
CA ILE A 31 -7.56 -1.49 -9.56
C ILE A 31 -6.47 -1.12 -10.58
N GLN A 32 -6.85 -0.65 -11.78
CA GLN A 32 -5.89 -0.26 -12.82
C GLN A 32 -5.00 0.89 -12.33
N ALA A 33 -3.73 0.90 -12.73
CA ALA A 33 -2.72 1.82 -12.22
C ALA A 33 -3.14 3.28 -12.45
N GLU A 34 -3.58 3.62 -13.66
CA GLU A 34 -4.12 4.93 -14.00
C GLU A 34 -5.26 5.35 -13.06
N TYR A 35 -6.22 4.47 -12.81
CA TYR A 35 -7.34 4.76 -11.91
C TYR A 35 -6.87 5.02 -10.48
N ILE A 36 -5.88 4.25 -10.01
CA ILE A 36 -5.29 4.41 -8.69
C ILE A 36 -4.52 5.72 -8.59
N LEU A 37 -3.74 6.06 -9.62
CA LEU A 37 -2.97 7.30 -9.70
C LEU A 37 -3.90 8.51 -9.71
N GLN A 38 -4.95 8.51 -10.54
CA GLN A 38 -5.93 9.59 -10.56
C GLN A 38 -6.63 9.77 -9.21
N LYS A 39 -6.97 8.68 -8.52
CA LYS A 39 -7.49 8.77 -7.15
C LYS A 39 -6.47 9.35 -6.17
N ALA A 40 -5.21 8.97 -6.30
CA ALA A 40 -4.14 9.46 -5.44
C ALA A 40 -3.91 10.96 -5.66
N ILE A 41 -3.90 11.43 -6.92
CA ILE A 41 -3.81 12.85 -7.28
C ILE A 41 -4.98 13.63 -6.66
N ASN A 42 -6.21 13.11 -6.82
CA ASN A 42 -7.40 13.75 -6.23
C ASN A 42 -7.35 13.79 -4.69
N GLN A 43 -6.67 12.82 -4.05
CA GLN A 43 -6.57 12.73 -2.60
C GLN A 43 -5.44 13.62 -2.04
N SER A 44 -4.28 13.64 -2.69
CA SER A 44 -3.09 14.38 -2.26
C SER A 44 -3.12 15.84 -2.71
N GLY A 45 -3.76 16.13 -3.84
CA GLY A 45 -3.70 17.42 -4.52
C GLY A 45 -2.44 17.64 -5.36
N PHE A 46 -1.60 16.63 -5.54
CA PHE A 46 -0.33 16.71 -6.29
C PHE A 46 -0.29 15.68 -7.42
N ASP A 47 0.36 16.01 -8.54
CA ASP A 47 0.43 15.17 -9.75
C ASP A 47 1.87 14.85 -10.21
N ASP A 48 2.88 15.37 -9.52
CA ASP A 48 4.28 15.11 -9.82
C ASP A 48 4.83 13.93 -8.99
N LEU A 49 5.36 12.91 -9.68
CA LEU A 49 6.04 11.76 -9.08
C LEU A 49 7.58 11.87 -9.11
N GLY A 50 8.16 12.88 -9.76
CA GLY A 50 9.61 13.13 -9.73
C GLY A 50 10.48 12.17 -10.57
N GLY A 51 9.91 11.54 -11.60
CA GLY A 51 10.52 10.43 -12.34
C GLY A 51 9.83 9.11 -11.99
N ASN A 52 9.67 8.21 -12.97
CA ASN A 52 8.52 7.29 -12.99
C ASN A 52 8.73 5.80 -12.59
N PRO A 53 9.73 5.38 -11.77
CA PRO A 53 9.87 3.96 -11.44
C PRO A 53 8.75 3.43 -10.53
N ASP A 54 8.09 4.31 -9.76
CA ASP A 54 7.02 3.91 -8.84
C ASP A 54 5.71 3.53 -9.56
N TYR A 55 5.36 4.24 -10.63
CA TYR A 55 4.19 3.92 -11.45
C TYR A 55 4.38 2.59 -12.19
N GLU A 56 5.57 2.36 -12.75
CA GLU A 56 5.91 1.08 -13.39
C GLU A 56 5.78 -0.08 -12.39
N GLY A 57 6.29 0.08 -11.17
CA GLY A 57 6.15 -0.92 -10.10
C GLY A 57 4.68 -1.22 -9.76
N LEU A 58 3.83 -0.20 -9.73
CA LEU A 58 2.39 -0.35 -9.52
C LEU A 58 1.73 -1.12 -10.67
N GLU A 59 2.06 -0.83 -11.92
CA GLU A 59 1.57 -1.55 -13.10
C GLU A 59 1.92 -3.04 -13.04
N VAL A 60 3.18 -3.35 -12.73
CA VAL A 60 3.66 -4.74 -12.58
C VAL A 60 2.92 -5.47 -11.46
N LEU A 61 2.74 -4.83 -10.31
CA LEU A 61 2.00 -5.39 -9.17
C LEU A 61 0.54 -5.69 -9.54
N ILE A 62 -0.15 -4.74 -10.17
CA ILE A 62 -1.55 -4.92 -10.59
C ILE A 62 -1.67 -6.02 -11.63
N ALA A 63 -0.79 -6.07 -12.63
CA ALA A 63 -0.80 -7.11 -13.64
C ALA A 63 -0.63 -8.52 -13.01
N SER A 64 0.24 -8.64 -12.01
CA SER A 64 0.42 -9.88 -11.24
C SER A 64 -0.84 -10.26 -10.46
N ILE A 65 -1.44 -9.30 -9.75
CA ILE A 65 -2.67 -9.50 -8.98
C ILE A 65 -3.83 -9.96 -9.86
N GLU A 66 -4.05 -9.27 -10.98
CA GLU A 66 -5.12 -9.61 -11.93
C GLU A 66 -4.93 -11.01 -12.52
N ARG A 67 -3.68 -11.43 -12.75
CA ARG A 67 -3.37 -12.76 -13.29
C ARG A 67 -3.51 -13.89 -12.26
N GLN A 68 -3.12 -13.66 -11.01
CA GLN A 68 -2.86 -14.76 -10.06
C GLN A 68 -3.78 -14.78 -8.85
N SER A 69 -4.26 -13.62 -8.37
CA SER A 69 -4.80 -13.51 -7.00
C SER A 69 -6.30 -13.82 -6.86
N LYS A 70 -7.06 -13.91 -7.97
CA LYS A 70 -8.52 -14.17 -7.99
C LYS A 70 -9.27 -13.35 -6.91
N LEU A 71 -9.00 -12.05 -6.84
CA LEU A 71 -9.57 -11.19 -5.82
C LEU A 71 -11.11 -11.14 -5.91
N ASN A 72 -11.76 -11.31 -4.77
CA ASN A 72 -13.18 -11.00 -4.63
C ASN A 72 -13.39 -9.48 -4.51
N THR A 73 -14.65 -9.05 -4.54
CA THR A 73 -15.02 -7.63 -4.52
C THR A 73 -14.43 -6.89 -3.33
N ILE A 74 -14.48 -7.47 -2.13
CA ILE A 74 -13.86 -6.87 -0.93
C ILE A 74 -12.35 -6.74 -1.11
N GLY A 75 -11.69 -7.80 -1.60
CA GLY A 75 -10.26 -7.78 -1.88
C GLY A 75 -9.88 -6.66 -2.85
N ARG A 76 -10.65 -6.47 -3.92
CA ARG A 76 -10.42 -5.37 -4.88
C ARG A 76 -10.60 -3.99 -4.23
N LEU A 77 -11.62 -3.80 -3.40
CA LEU A 77 -11.85 -2.54 -2.69
C LEU A 77 -10.72 -2.24 -1.69
N THR A 78 -10.26 -3.25 -0.95
CA THR A 78 -9.15 -3.11 -0.01
C THR A 78 -7.83 -2.80 -0.73
N SER A 79 -7.51 -3.54 -1.80
CA SER A 79 -6.34 -3.27 -2.64
C SER A 79 -6.39 -1.87 -3.25
N GLN A 80 -7.54 -1.45 -3.78
CA GLN A 80 -7.73 -0.11 -4.32
C GLN A 80 -7.40 0.95 -3.26
N LYS A 81 -8.01 0.87 -2.06
CA LYS A 81 -7.75 1.82 -0.98
C LYS A 81 -6.28 1.84 -0.57
N MET A 82 -5.66 0.67 -0.47
CA MET A 82 -4.26 0.52 -0.07
C MET A 82 -3.32 1.16 -1.08
N PHE A 83 -3.45 0.83 -2.37
CA PHE A 83 -2.57 1.34 -3.42
C PHE A 83 -2.77 2.84 -3.64
N THR A 84 -4.02 3.34 -3.57
CA THR A 84 -4.28 4.78 -3.60
C THR A 84 -3.58 5.48 -2.43
N GLY A 85 -3.62 4.90 -1.22
CA GLY A 85 -2.90 5.46 -0.06
C GLY A 85 -1.37 5.51 -0.27
N PHE A 86 -0.78 4.46 -0.82
CA PHE A 86 0.67 4.44 -1.12
C PHE A 86 1.06 5.51 -2.14
N MET A 87 0.28 5.64 -3.23
CA MET A 87 0.54 6.65 -4.26
C MET A 87 0.29 8.07 -3.74
N SER A 88 -0.74 8.29 -2.90
CA SER A 88 -1.00 9.60 -2.26
C SER A 88 0.19 10.02 -1.41
N ASN A 89 0.66 9.13 -0.53
CA ASN A 89 1.83 9.39 0.31
C ASN A 89 3.07 9.68 -0.54
N ARG A 90 3.25 8.97 -1.66
CA ARG A 90 4.40 9.18 -2.55
C ARG A 90 4.37 10.55 -3.23
N LEU A 91 3.20 11.01 -3.68
CA LEU A 91 2.97 12.33 -4.25
C LEU A 91 3.19 13.43 -3.20
N GLU A 92 2.70 13.23 -1.97
CA GLU A 92 2.91 14.15 -0.86
C GLU A 92 4.39 14.29 -0.50
N LEU A 93 5.13 13.17 -0.42
CA LEU A 93 6.58 13.19 -0.19
C LEU A 93 7.35 13.86 -1.33
N GLN A 94 6.96 13.60 -2.59
CA GLN A 94 7.59 14.26 -3.74
C GLN A 94 7.44 15.77 -3.65
N ASN A 95 6.21 16.24 -3.44
CA ASN A 95 5.92 17.65 -3.27
C ASN A 95 6.67 18.23 -2.06
N TRP A 96 6.73 17.50 -0.95
CA TRP A 96 7.46 17.94 0.23
C TRP A 96 8.95 18.19 -0.07
N PHE A 97 9.64 17.24 -0.70
CA PHE A 97 11.06 17.38 -1.03
C PHE A 97 11.33 18.40 -2.14
N ALA A 98 10.38 18.60 -3.06
CA ALA A 98 10.47 19.68 -4.04
C ALA A 98 10.45 21.06 -3.38
N ASN A 99 9.71 21.21 -2.29
CA ASN A 99 9.60 22.45 -1.51
C ASN A 99 10.67 22.60 -0.41
N HIS A 100 11.31 21.50 0.01
CA HIS A 100 12.33 21.47 1.07
C HIS A 100 13.60 20.73 0.61
N PRO A 101 14.30 21.21 -0.44
CA PRO A 101 15.49 20.55 -0.97
C PRO A 101 16.65 20.45 0.04
N GLU A 102 16.66 21.29 1.07
CA GLU A 102 17.63 21.23 2.18
C GLU A 102 17.52 19.94 3.01
N GLU A 103 16.34 19.32 3.08
CA GLU A 103 16.18 18.06 3.82
C GLU A 103 16.95 16.91 3.16
N LEU A 104 17.12 16.96 1.83
CA LEU A 104 17.94 15.99 1.10
C LEU A 104 19.44 16.09 1.44
N GLN A 105 19.88 17.17 2.11
CA GLN A 105 21.26 17.35 2.54
C GLN A 105 21.54 16.72 3.91
N GLN A 106 20.49 16.30 4.64
CA GLN A 106 20.66 15.67 5.94
C GLN A 106 21.40 14.33 5.81
N LYS A 107 22.42 14.14 6.65
CA LYS A 107 23.19 12.89 6.70
C LYS A 107 22.60 11.96 7.75
N ILE A 108 22.25 10.75 7.33
CA ILE A 108 21.86 9.67 8.23
C ILE A 108 23.13 8.91 8.64
N GLU A 109 23.64 9.22 9.84
CA GLU A 109 24.87 8.61 10.35
C GLU A 109 24.57 7.34 11.15
N LYS A 110 25.27 6.24 10.82
CA LYS A 110 25.22 4.95 11.53
C LYS A 110 23.78 4.42 11.77
N PRO A 111 22.95 4.30 10.72
CA PRO A 111 21.62 3.72 10.87
C PRO A 111 21.69 2.25 11.30
N LEU A 112 20.81 1.85 12.21
CA LEU A 112 20.64 0.46 12.61
C LEU A 112 19.44 -0.15 11.87
N PHE A 113 19.64 -1.28 11.20
CA PHE A 113 18.58 -2.02 10.53
C PHE A 113 18.30 -3.34 11.25
N ILE A 114 17.03 -3.58 11.59
CA ILE A 114 16.57 -4.85 12.14
C ILE A 114 15.97 -5.66 11.00
N ILE A 115 16.66 -6.73 10.61
CA ILE A 115 16.21 -7.66 9.56
C ILE A 115 16.00 -9.06 10.13
N GLY A 116 15.02 -9.79 9.60
CA GLY A 116 14.72 -11.14 10.04
C GLY A 116 13.47 -11.69 9.37
N LEU A 117 13.26 -13.01 9.49
CA LEU A 117 12.04 -13.64 9.00
C LEU A 117 10.80 -13.14 9.78
N PRO A 118 9.61 -13.19 9.17
CA PRO A 118 8.39 -12.97 9.93
C PRO A 118 8.34 -13.87 11.16
N ARG A 119 7.90 -13.32 12.30
CA ARG A 119 7.70 -14.04 13.59
C ARG A 119 8.98 -14.45 14.34
N THR A 120 10.12 -13.78 14.13
CA THR A 120 11.38 -14.01 14.90
C THR A 120 11.64 -12.99 16.02
N GLY A 121 10.63 -12.22 16.42
CA GLY A 121 10.77 -11.22 17.50
C GLY A 121 11.34 -9.87 17.06
N THR A 122 11.45 -9.60 15.75
CA THR A 122 11.91 -8.30 15.22
C THR A 122 11.08 -7.13 15.72
N THR A 123 9.76 -7.29 15.90
CA THR A 123 8.89 -6.27 16.48
C THR A 123 9.23 -5.93 17.93
N ILE A 124 9.53 -6.94 18.77
CA ILE A 124 9.90 -6.71 20.18
C ILE A 124 11.26 -5.99 20.22
N LEU A 125 12.22 -6.44 19.40
CA LEU A 125 13.53 -5.81 19.32
C LEU A 125 13.43 -4.36 18.84
N HIS A 126 12.64 -4.08 17.80
CA HIS A 126 12.39 -2.71 17.33
C HIS A 126 11.84 -1.82 18.45
N ASN A 127 10.79 -2.28 19.14
CA ASN A 127 10.15 -1.51 20.20
C ASN A 127 11.10 -1.28 21.39
N LEU A 128 11.96 -2.25 21.70
CA LEU A 128 12.98 -2.13 22.75
C LEU A 128 14.01 -1.06 22.38
N MET A 129 14.53 -1.09 21.14
CA MET A 129 15.48 -0.08 20.67
C MET A 129 14.87 1.33 20.64
N TRP A 130 13.57 1.46 20.35
CA TRP A 130 12.86 2.74 20.37
C TRP A 130 12.63 3.30 21.78
N GLN A 131 12.82 2.52 22.86
CA GLN A 131 12.73 3.08 24.22
C GLN A 131 13.89 4.04 24.56
N ASP A 132 15.00 3.99 23.82
CA ASP A 132 16.13 4.90 24.01
C ASP A 132 15.78 6.30 23.46
N PRO A 133 15.81 7.37 24.28
CA PRO A 133 15.54 8.74 23.82
C PRO A 133 16.51 9.25 22.75
N GLY A 134 17.70 8.65 22.63
CA GLY A 134 18.68 8.96 21.58
C GLY A 134 18.32 8.38 20.21
N ASN A 135 17.37 7.44 20.16
CA ASN A 135 16.93 6.79 18.93
C ASN A 135 15.71 7.48 18.33
N ARG A 136 15.63 7.47 16.99
CA ARG A 136 14.42 7.79 16.23
C ARG A 136 14.05 6.59 15.39
N ALA A 137 12.77 6.22 15.41
CA ALA A 137 12.22 5.12 14.63
C ALA A 137 10.97 5.59 13.89
N PRO A 138 10.70 5.07 12.68
CA PRO A 138 9.38 5.19 12.07
C PRO A 138 8.32 4.57 13.00
N PRO A 139 7.15 5.22 13.15
CA PRO A 139 6.07 4.70 13.99
C PRO A 139 5.43 3.43 13.44
#